data_AF-A0A3B0WJH8-F1
#
_entry.id   AF-A0A3B0WJH8-F1
#
_cell.length_a   1.000
_cell.length_b   1.000
_cell.length_c   1.000
_cell.angle_alpha   90.00
_cell.angle_beta   90.00
_cell.angle_gamma   90.00
#
_symmetry.space_group_name_H-M   'P 1'
#
loop_
_entity.id
_entity.type
_entity.pdbx_description
1 polymer ?
#
loop_
_entity_poly.entity_id
_entity_poly.type
_entity_poly.pdbx_seq_one_letter_code
_entity_poly.pdbx_strand_id
1 'polypeptide(L)'
;MIETELPTGIQYLLIAIQIVAVVLFLYLVGPYIRKEKWREKFIENKSARSILIVFVIIFIFTYGMGAFFDAFFPVERLDTSR
;
A
#
# COMPACT_ATOMS: atom_id res chain seq x y z
N MET A 1 -24.61 8.86 11.66
CA MET A 1 -23.28 8.76 12.26
C MET A 1 -23.26 7.53 13.15
N ILE A 2 -22.59 6.47 12.69
CA ILE A 2 -22.19 5.32 13.50
C ILE A 2 -20.74 5.07 13.08
N GLU A 3 -19.82 5.92 13.52
CA GLU A 3 -18.40 5.57 13.52
C GLU A 3 -18.16 4.80 14.80
N THR A 4 -18.55 3.52 14.79
CA THR A 4 -18.10 2.60 15.84
C THR A 4 -16.64 2.33 15.56
N GLU A 5 -15.76 3.05 16.26
CA GLU A 5 -14.37 2.66 16.37
C GLU A 5 -14.34 1.18 16.76
N LEU A 6 -13.80 0.33 15.88
CA LEU A 6 -13.73 -1.10 16.13
C LEU A 6 -13.01 -1.29 17.47
N PRO A 7 -13.55 -2.12 18.40
CA PRO A 7 -12.92 -2.40 19.67
C PRO A 7 -11.43 -2.69 19.46
N THR A 8 -10.55 -2.08 20.26
CA THR A 8 -9.09 -2.10 20.04
C THR A 8 -8.54 -3.53 19.90
N GLY A 9 -9.13 -4.51 20.59
CA GLY A 9 -8.80 -5.93 20.43
C GLY A 9 -9.11 -6.49 19.04
N ILE A 10 -10.20 -6.07 18.40
CA ILE A 10 -10.56 -6.44 17.03
C ILE A 10 -9.60 -5.75 16.04
N GLN A 11 -9.22 -4.50 16.28
CA GLN A 11 -8.24 -3.80 15.46
C GLN A 11 -6.88 -4.53 15.44
N TYR A 12 -6.34 -4.90 16.61
CA TYR A 12 -5.09 -5.67 16.68
C TYR A 12 -5.21 -7.06 16.06
N LEU A 13 -6.36 -7.72 16.22
CA LEU A 13 -6.63 -9.01 15.58
C LEU A 13 -6.60 -8.89 14.06
N LEU A 14 -7.23 -7.85 13.48
CA LEU A 14 -7.23 -7.60 12.04
C LEU A 14 -5.81 -7.32 11.53
N ILE A 15 -5.02 -6.52 12.26
CA ILE A 15 -3.62 -6.26 11.92
C ILE A 15 -2.81 -7.57 11.96
N ALA A 16 -2.98 -8.40 12.99
CA ALA A 16 -2.29 -9.67 13.12
C ALA A 16 -2.65 -10.63 11.96
N ILE A 17 -3.92 -10.73 11.61
CA ILE A 17 -4.39 -11.52 10.46
C ILE A 17 -3.77 -11.02 9.16
N GLN A 18 -3.70 -9.69 8.95
CA GLN A 18 -3.05 -9.12 7.77
C GLN A 18 -1.56 -9.46 7.71
N ILE A 19 -0.83 -9.35 8.83
CA ILE A 19 0.59 -9.73 8.90
C ILE A 19 0.75 -11.21 8.54
N VAL A 20 -0.07 -12.09 9.10
CA VAL A 20 -0.06 -13.53 8.79
C VAL A 20 -0.33 -13.75 7.31
N ALA A 21 -1.34 -13.09 6.74
CA ALA A 21 -1.66 -13.20 5.31
C ALA A 21 -0.49 -12.76 4.42
N VAL A 22 0.20 -11.67 4.76
CA VAL A 22 1.39 -11.20 4.04
C VAL A 22 2.52 -12.22 4.13
N VAL A 23 2.80 -12.78 5.31
CA VAL A 23 3.82 -13.81 5.48
C VAL A 23 3.49 -15.05 4.65
N LEU A 24 2.24 -15.49 4.66
CA LEU A 24 1.76 -16.66 3.92
C LEU A 24 1.84 -16.40 2.39
N PHE A 25 1.46 -15.21 1.95
CA PHE A 25 1.61 -14.77 0.57
C PHE A 25 3.08 -14.78 0.13
N LEU A 26 3.99 -14.21 0.91
CA LEU A 26 5.42 -14.21 0.60
C LEU A 26 6.01 -15.63 0.60
N TYR A 27 5.57 -16.50 1.51
CA TYR A 27 6.01 -17.89 1.56
C TYR A 27 5.55 -18.69 0.33
N LEU A 28 4.28 -18.51 -0.09
CA LEU A 28 3.72 -19.21 -1.25
C LEU A 28 4.23 -18.63 -2.56
N VAL A 29 4.18 -17.31 -2.74
CA VAL A 29 4.47 -16.63 -4.01
C VAL A 29 5.97 -16.36 -4.19
N GLY A 30 6.69 -16.12 -3.11
CA GLY A 30 8.14 -15.90 -3.12
C GLY A 30 8.97 -16.91 -3.90
N PRO A 31 8.79 -18.25 -3.74
CA PRO A 31 9.51 -19.23 -4.54
C PRO A 31 9.15 -19.18 -6.03
N TYR A 32 7.92 -18.84 -6.40
CA TYR A 32 7.54 -18.67 -7.82
C TYR A 32 8.17 -17.41 -8.42
N ILE A 33 8.18 -16.31 -7.68
CA ILE A 33 8.86 -15.08 -8.10
C ILE A 33 10.34 -15.37 -8.34
N ARG A 34 11.01 -16.05 -7.40
CA ARG A 34 12.46 -16.35 -7.51
C ARG A 34 12.82 -17.28 -8.67
N LYS A 35 11.91 -18.15 -9.10
CA LYS A 35 12.13 -19.07 -10.23
C LYS A 35 11.95 -18.39 -11.59
N GLU A 36 11.25 -17.25 -11.64
CA GLU A 36 11.04 -16.52 -12.87
C GLU A 36 12.15 -15.52 -13.16
N LYS A 37 12.46 -15.35 -14.45
CA LYS A 37 13.38 -14.32 -14.92
C LYS A 37 12.66 -12.97 -15.02
N TRP A 38 12.29 -12.39 -13.89
CA TRP A 38 11.54 -11.11 -13.79
C TRP A 38 12.18 -9.99 -14.61
N ARG A 39 13.50 -9.95 -14.62
CA ARG A 39 14.26 -8.95 -15.35
C ARG A 39 14.03 -9.05 -16.86
N GLU A 40 14.00 -10.25 -17.42
CA GLU A 40 13.70 -10.47 -18.84
C GLU A 40 12.23 -10.10 -19.17
N LYS A 41 11.28 -10.46 -18.29
CA LYS A 41 9.85 -10.16 -18.51
C LYS A 41 9.49 -8.67 -18.41
N PHE A 42 10.06 -7.96 -17.43
CA PHE A 42 9.60 -6.61 -17.06
C PHE A 42 10.59 -5.50 -17.41
N ILE A 43 11.91 -5.75 -17.44
CA ILE A 43 12.92 -4.71 -17.68
C ILE A 43 13.41 -4.71 -19.13
N GLU A 44 13.55 -5.90 -19.73
CA GLU A 44 14.00 -6.03 -21.11
C GLU A 44 12.86 -5.81 -22.11
N ASN A 45 11.62 -6.15 -21.73
CA ASN A 45 10.44 -5.80 -22.50
C ASN A 45 10.11 -4.30 -22.36
N LYS A 46 10.30 -3.54 -23.44
CA LYS A 46 10.08 -2.08 -23.50
C LYS A 46 8.66 -1.67 -23.11
N SER A 47 7.65 -2.46 -23.47
CA SER A 47 6.25 -2.19 -23.14
C SER A 47 5.99 -2.40 -21.65
N ALA A 48 6.38 -3.57 -21.12
CA ALA A 48 6.23 -3.88 -19.71
C ALA A 48 7.00 -2.89 -18.82
N ARG A 49 8.21 -2.49 -19.23
CA ARG A 49 8.99 -1.47 -18.53
C ARG A 49 8.30 -0.12 -18.52
N SER A 50 7.72 0.30 -19.64
CA SER A 50 6.99 1.56 -19.72
C SER A 50 5.78 1.57 -18.79
N ILE A 51 5.02 0.48 -18.74
CA ILE A 51 3.87 0.33 -17.83
C ILE A 51 4.35 0.37 -16.38
N LEU A 52 5.44 -0.32 -16.04
CA LEU A 52 6.01 -0.33 -14.70
C LEU A 52 6.47 1.07 -14.27
N ILE A 53 7.11 1.82 -15.15
CA ILE A 53 7.52 3.21 -14.88
C ILE A 53 6.29 4.10 -14.64
N VAL A 54 5.29 4.03 -15.51
CA VAL A 54 4.05 4.83 -15.35
C VAL A 54 3.36 4.48 -14.05
N PHE A 55 3.28 3.19 -13.69
CA PHE A 55 2.73 2.74 -12.42
C PHE A 55 3.46 3.35 -11.23
N VAL A 56 4.81 3.33 -11.22
CA VAL A 56 5.62 3.94 -10.16
C VAL A 56 5.39 5.45 -10.07
N ILE A 57 5.30 6.15 -11.21
CA ILE A 57 5.03 7.60 -11.24
C ILE A 57 3.66 7.90 -10.63
N ILE A 58 2.62 7.17 -11.02
CA ILE A 58 1.26 7.34 -10.46
C ILE A 58 1.29 7.09 -8.96
N PHE A 59 1.94 6.01 -8.50
CA PHE A 59 2.02 5.69 -7.08
C PHE A 59 2.69 6.81 -6.26
N ILE A 60 3.84 7.29 -6.72
CA ILE A 60 4.54 8.42 -6.09
C ILE A 60 3.68 9.68 -6.11
N PHE A 61 2.99 9.95 -7.21
CA PHE A 61 2.13 11.12 -7.34
C PHE A 61 0.93 11.06 -6.40
N THR A 62 0.22 9.94 -6.34
CA THR A 62 -0.94 9.76 -5.45
C THR A 62 -0.53 9.84 -3.98
N TYR A 63 0.54 9.15 -3.59
CA TYR A 63 1.07 9.23 -2.23
C TYR A 63 1.56 10.65 -1.90
N GLY A 64 2.31 11.26 -2.82
CA GLY A 64 2.85 12.62 -2.67
C GLY A 64 1.76 13.67 -2.57
N MET A 65 0.68 13.56 -3.34
CA MET A 65 -0.49 14.43 -3.20
C MET A 65 -1.14 14.25 -1.83
N GLY A 66 -1.36 13.02 -1.37
CA GLY A 66 -1.91 12.78 -0.03
C GLY A 66 -1.07 13.45 1.07
N ALA A 67 0.24 13.19 1.06
CA ALA A 67 1.17 13.81 2.00
C ALA A 67 1.24 15.34 1.87
N PHE A 68 1.13 15.87 0.65
CA PHE A 68 1.08 17.31 0.40
C PHE A 68 -0.19 17.93 1.01
N PHE A 69 -1.36 17.33 0.78
CA PHE A 69 -2.60 17.82 1.37
C PHE A 69 -2.57 17.73 2.89
N ASP A 70 -2.05 16.65 3.47
CA ASP A 70 -1.92 16.52 4.93
C ASP A 70 -0.98 17.59 5.52
N ALA A 71 0.09 17.96 4.81
CA ALA A 71 1.07 18.94 5.27
C ALA A 71 0.61 20.40 5.11
N PHE A 72 -0.02 20.72 3.98
CA PHE A 72 -0.39 22.10 3.62
C PHE A 72 -1.84 22.45 3.95
N PHE A 73 -2.72 21.46 4.00
CA PHE A 73 -4.12 21.59 4.39
C PHE A 73 -4.46 20.59 5.50
N PRO A 74 -3.80 20.71 6.67
CA PRO A 74 -4.13 19.86 7.81
C PRO A 74 -5.60 20.06 8.12
N VAL A 75 -6.40 19.00 7.94
CA VAL A 75 -7.82 19.05 8.28
C VAL A 75 -7.87 19.22 9.80
N GLU A 76 -8.20 20.42 10.25
CA GLU A 76 -8.44 20.71 11.66
C GLU A 76 -9.50 19.72 12.14
N ARG A 77 -9.08 18.75 12.95
CA ARG A 77 -10.01 17.84 13.61
C ARG A 77 -10.92 18.72 14.48
N LEU A 78 -12.23 18.68 14.22
CA LEU A 78 -13.27 19.35 15.01
C LEU A 78 -13.23 18.98 16.51
N ASP A 79 -12.42 18.01 16.89
CA ASP A 79 -12.13 17.58 18.26
C ASP A 79 -11.36 18.64 19.10
N THR A 80 -10.77 19.66 18.46
CA THR A 80 -10.06 20.75 19.16
C THR A 80 -10.94 21.97 19.46
N SER A 81 -12.18 22.00 18.96
CA SER A 81 -13.10 23.12 19.23
C SER A 81 -13.80 22.91 20.57
N ARG A 82 -13.14 23.35 21.64
CA ARG A 82 -13.76 23.57 22.94
C ARG A 82 -14.07 25.05 23.15
#